data_AF-A0A0H2RUT5-F1
#
_entry.id   AF-A0A0H2RUT5-F1
#
_cell.length_a   1.000
_cell.length_b   1.000
_cell.length_c   1.000
_cell.angle_alpha   90.00
_cell.angle_beta   90.00
_cell.angle_gamma   90.00
#
_symmetry.space_group_name_H-M   'P 1'
#
loop_
_entity.id
_entity.type
_entity.pdbx_description
1 polymer ?
#
loop_
_entity_poly.entity_id
_entity_poly.type
_entity_poly.pdbx_seq_one_letter_code
_entity_poly.pdbx_strand_id
1 'polypeptide(L)'
;FQRVFKHAIKRAAHADLVDEALKHLNNDGRPEDLKFDTSLPTLRDRSVAWIVQAYRKLNDPSVIRKCFEMCKLESDSACNLSYASLTSKTAMNALCDLPKTDP
;
A
#
# COMPACT_ATOMS: atom_id res chain seq x y z
N PHE A 1 -5.41 -2.08 -3.52
CA PHE A 1 -4.41 -1.40 -2.66
C PHE A 1 -4.13 -2.07 -1.31
N GLN A 2 -5.11 -2.22 -0.40
CA GLN A 2 -4.92 -2.65 1.00
C GLN A 2 -3.96 -3.85 1.22
N ARG A 3 -4.02 -4.87 0.35
CA ARG A 3 -3.12 -6.05 0.39
C ARG A 3 -1.63 -5.68 0.30
N VAL A 4 -1.27 -4.77 -0.60
CA VAL A 4 0.13 -4.33 -0.81
C VAL A 4 0.63 -3.56 0.39
N PHE A 5 -0.18 -2.64 0.93
CA PHE A 5 0.12 -1.89 2.15
C PHE A 5 0.38 -2.82 3.35
N LYS A 6 -0.56 -3.72 3.62
CA LYS A 6 -0.45 -4.72 4.70
C LYS A 6 0.78 -5.61 4.54
N HIS A 7 1.11 -6.01 3.31
CA HIS A 7 2.32 -6.80 3.03
C HIS A 7 3.61 -5.99 3.27
N ALA A 8 3.65 -4.71 2.89
CA ALA A 8 4.77 -3.83 3.16
C ALA A 8 5.02 -3.64 4.66
N ILE A 9 3.96 -3.39 5.45
CA ILE A 9 4.03 -3.32 6.92
C ILE A 9 4.57 -4.64 7.51
N LYS A 10 4.01 -5.78 7.10
CA LYS A 10 4.48 -7.11 7.59
C LYS A 10 5.97 -7.34 7.30
N ARG A 11 6.47 -6.90 6.14
CA ARG A 11 7.90 -7.00 5.81
C ARG A 11 8.78 -6.06 6.62
N ALA A 12 8.30 -4.87 6.96
CA ALA A 12 9.01 -3.94 7.84
C ALA A 12 9.09 -4.49 9.28
N ALA A 13 7.97 -4.95 9.83
CA ALA A 13 7.93 -5.59 11.15
C ALA A 13 8.83 -6.85 11.24
N HIS A 14 8.86 -7.67 10.18
CA HIS A 14 9.76 -8.83 10.12
C HIS A 14 11.24 -8.41 10.04
N ALA A 15 11.57 -7.28 9.40
CA ALA A 15 12.95 -6.79 9.36
C ALA A 15 13.43 -6.41 10.77
N ASP A 16 12.62 -5.69 11.55
CA ASP A 16 12.97 -5.34 12.93
C ASP A 16 13.21 -6.58 13.82
N LEU A 17 12.41 -7.64 13.67
CA LEU A 17 12.61 -8.90 14.39
C LEU A 17 13.92 -9.61 13.99
N VAL A 18 14.28 -9.56 12.70
CA VAL A 18 15.55 -10.12 12.21
C VAL A 18 16.73 -9.29 12.73
N ASP A 19 16.66 -7.97 12.65
CA ASP A 19 17.70 -7.06 13.16
C ASP A 19 17.91 -7.23 14.67
N GLU A 20 16.84 -7.46 15.43
CA GLU A 20 16.89 -7.71 16.86
C GLU A 20 17.50 -9.08 17.20
N ALA A 21 17.09 -10.14 16.50
CA ALA A 21 17.70 -11.46 16.63
C ALA A 21 19.19 -11.45 16.26
N LEU A 22 19.58 -10.75 15.19
CA LEU A 22 20.98 -10.58 14.80
C LEU A 22 21.79 -9.80 15.84
N LYS A 23 21.23 -8.74 16.45
CA LYS A 23 21.89 -8.02 17.55
C LYS A 23 22.12 -8.91 18.77
N HIS A 24 21.16 -9.77 19.12
CA HIS A 24 21.30 -10.73 20.22
C HIS A 24 22.43 -11.74 19.95
N LEU A 25 22.42 -12.36 18.76
CA LEU A 25 23.45 -13.33 18.37
C LEU A 25 24.85 -12.71 18.26
N ASN A 26 24.96 -11.47 17.78
CA ASN A 26 26.24 -10.73 17.69
C ASN A 26 26.80 -10.30 19.06
N ASN A 27 25.99 -10.35 20.12
CA ASN A 27 26.39 -10.05 21.51
C ASN A 27 26.61 -11.34 22.33
N ASP A 28 26.96 -12.45 21.67
CA ASP A 28 27.11 -13.80 22.26
C ASP A 28 25.85 -14.32 23.01
N GLY A 29 24.68 -13.78 22.67
CA GLY A 29 23.40 -14.15 23.26
C GLY A 29 22.95 -15.55 22.82
N ARG A 30 22.60 -16.40 23.78
CA ARG A 30 22.09 -17.75 23.50
C ARG A 30 20.71 -17.70 22.82
N PRO A 31 20.43 -18.53 21.81
CA PRO A 31 19.13 -18.53 21.12
C PRO A 31 17.93 -18.75 22.05
N GLU A 32 18.10 -19.53 23.11
CA GLU A 32 17.06 -19.85 24.10
C GLU A 32 16.65 -18.64 24.96
N ASP A 33 17.56 -17.66 25.12
CA ASP A 33 17.35 -16.45 25.90
C ASP A 33 16.75 -15.29 25.06
N LEU A 34 16.61 -15.47 23.74
CA LEU A 34 16.09 -14.43 22.84
C LEU A 34 14.63 -14.08 23.17
N LYS A 35 14.40 -12.83 23.57
CA LYS A 35 13.07 -12.26 23.79
C LYS A 35 12.96 -10.94 23.04
N PHE A 36 11.97 -10.87 22.14
CA PHE A 36 11.70 -9.65 21.38
C PHE A 36 11.08 -8.56 22.26
N ASP A 37 11.61 -7.35 22.14
CA ASP A 37 11.08 -6.14 22.77
C ASP A 37 9.71 -5.79 22.18
N THR A 38 8.70 -6.12 22.97
CA THR A 38 7.27 -5.85 22.73
C THR A 38 6.76 -4.73 23.64
N SER A 39 7.66 -3.94 24.24
CA SER A 39 7.29 -2.80 25.06
C SER A 39 6.55 -1.73 24.24
N LEU A 40 5.61 -1.05 24.88
CA LEU A 40 4.77 -0.05 24.23
C LEU A 40 5.57 1.12 23.60
N PRO A 41 6.67 1.63 24.18
CA PRO A 41 7.51 2.63 23.52
C PRO A 41 8.12 2.11 22.21
N THR A 42 8.77 0.94 22.25
CA THR A 42 9.42 0.34 21.09
C THR A 42 8.42 0.01 19.97
N LEU A 43 7.25 -0.53 20.32
CA LEU A 43 6.19 -0.80 19.34
C LEU A 43 5.60 0.48 18.74
N ARG A 44 5.50 1.58 19.50
CA ARG A 44 5.05 2.87 18.96
C ARG A 44 6.01 3.38 17.89
N ASP A 45 7.29 3.47 18.20
CA ASP A 45 8.31 3.97 17.26
C ASP A 45 8.42 3.09 16.01
N ARG A 46 8.50 1.76 16.19
CA ARG A 46 8.53 0.80 15.07
C ARG A 46 7.27 0.89 14.20
N SER A 47 6.08 0.97 14.79
CA SER A 47 4.82 1.00 14.03
C SER A 47 4.69 2.23 13.12
N VAL A 48 5.13 3.40 13.59
CA VAL A 48 5.18 4.62 12.76
C VAL A 48 6.17 4.45 11.61
N ALA A 49 7.36 3.89 11.88
CA ALA A 49 8.34 3.58 10.84
C ALA A 49 7.79 2.59 9.79
N TRP A 50 7.05 1.56 10.19
CA TRP A 50 6.42 0.60 9.26
C TRP A 50 5.39 1.28 8.34
N ILE A 51 4.57 2.18 8.89
CA ILE A 51 3.57 2.95 8.12
C ILE A 51 4.29 3.86 7.11
N VAL A 52 5.33 4.57 7.52
CA VAL A 52 6.13 5.44 6.63
C VAL A 52 6.83 4.65 5.52
N GLN A 53 7.42 3.49 5.85
CA GLN A 53 8.02 2.60 4.85
C GLN A 53 6.98 2.05 3.86
N ALA A 54 5.80 1.66 4.35
CA ALA A 54 4.71 1.16 3.53
C ALA A 54 4.12 2.26 2.62
N TYR A 55 3.99 3.49 3.12
CA TYR A 55 3.63 4.66 2.32
C TYR A 55 4.66 4.93 1.22
N ARG A 56 5.96 4.96 1.54
CA ARG A 56 7.03 5.16 0.55
C ARG A 56 7.01 4.09 -0.56
N LYS A 57 6.67 2.83 -0.23
CA LYS A 57 6.50 1.75 -1.22
C LYS A 57 5.22 1.85 -2.06
N LEU A 58 4.18 2.55 -1.58
CA LEU A 58 2.97 2.82 -2.34
C LEU A 58 3.03 4.12 -3.15
N ASN A 59 3.90 5.06 -2.77
CA ASN A 59 4.11 6.33 -3.45
C ASN A 59 4.93 6.18 -4.75
N ASP A 60 4.61 5.14 -5.52
CA ASP A 60 5.10 4.87 -6.85
C ASP A 60 3.98 5.25 -7.84
N PRO A 61 4.22 6.17 -8.80
CA PRO A 61 3.23 6.56 -9.80
C PRO A 61 2.64 5.38 -10.60
N SER A 62 3.39 4.30 -10.80
CA SER A 62 2.90 3.10 -11.50
C SER A 62 1.86 2.35 -10.66
N VAL A 63 2.10 2.21 -9.35
CA VAL A 63 1.22 1.56 -8.38
C VAL A 63 -0.05 2.38 -8.16
N ILE A 64 0.08 3.70 -8.04
CA ILE A 64 -1.05 4.64 -7.92
C ILE A 64 -1.94 4.56 -9.16
N ARG A 65 -1.35 4.75 -10.36
CA ARG A 65 -2.07 4.65 -11.64
C ARG A 65 -2.82 3.32 -11.75
N LYS A 66 -2.16 2.21 -11.39
CA LYS A 66 -2.76 0.88 -11.52
C LYS A 66 -4.00 0.67 -10.65
N CYS A 67 -4.11 1.30 -9.47
CA CYS A 67 -5.34 1.16 -8.70
C CYS A 67 -6.49 2.06 -9.19
N PHE A 68 -6.22 3.22 -9.80
CA PHE A 68 -7.27 3.94 -10.52
C PHE A 68 -7.79 3.17 -11.76
N GLU A 69 -6.91 2.46 -12.48
CA GLU A 69 -7.31 1.53 -13.55
C GLU A 69 -8.16 0.34 -13.05
N MET A 70 -7.99 -0.06 -11.78
CA MET A 70 -8.78 -1.14 -11.15
C MET A 70 -10.12 -0.65 -10.60
N CYS A 71 -10.31 0.66 -10.40
CA CYS A 71 -11.59 1.27 -10.05
C CYS A 71 -12.44 1.40 -11.32
N LYS A 72 -13.06 0.28 -11.72
CA LYS A 72 -13.95 0.16 -12.88
C LYS A 72 -15.40 0.41 -12.49
N LEU A 73 -16.21 0.88 -13.45
CA LEU A 73 -17.67 0.90 -13.32
C LEU A 73 -18.23 -0.51 -13.49
N GLU A 74 -19.32 -0.82 -12.78
CA GLU A 74 -20.01 -2.12 -12.90
C GLU A 74 -20.77 -2.25 -14.22
N SER A 75 -21.30 -1.14 -14.73
CA SER A 75 -22.04 -1.05 -15.99
C SER A 75 -21.14 -1.08 -17.24
N ASP A 76 -19.91 -0.56 -17.14
CA ASP A 76 -18.92 -0.61 -18.22
C ASP A 76 -17.51 -0.88 -17.66
N SER A 77 -17.02 -2.09 -17.93
CA SER A 77 -15.68 -2.51 -17.52
C SER A 77 -14.53 -1.86 -18.29
N ALA A 78 -14.80 -1.17 -19.40
CA ALA A 78 -13.80 -0.36 -20.10
C ALA A 78 -13.57 0.98 -19.36
N CYS A 79 -14.64 1.62 -18.90
CA CYS A 79 -14.57 2.87 -18.16
C CYS A 79 -14.09 2.66 -16.71
N ASN A 80 -13.09 3.45 -16.30
CA ASN A 80 -12.45 3.40 -14.99
C ASN A 80 -11.97 4.79 -14.55
N LEU A 81 -11.56 4.92 -13.29
CA LEU A 81 -11.15 6.19 -12.69
C LEU A 81 -9.71 6.63 -13.02
N SER A 82 -9.00 5.96 -13.94
CA SER A 82 -7.68 6.43 -14.38
C SER A 82 -7.79 7.69 -15.22
N TYR A 83 -6.78 8.57 -15.12
CA TYR A 83 -6.70 9.79 -15.93
C TYR A 83 -6.90 9.52 -17.43
N ALA A 84 -6.26 8.49 -17.98
CA ALA A 84 -6.37 8.12 -19.39
C ALA A 84 -7.79 7.69 -19.81
N SER A 85 -8.56 7.10 -18.90
CA SER A 85 -9.98 6.77 -19.13
C SER A 85 -10.84 8.03 -19.07
N LEU A 86 -10.67 8.84 -18.02
CA LEU A 86 -11.46 10.06 -17.78
C LEU A 86 -11.23 11.14 -18.85
N THR A 87 -10.01 11.26 -19.38
CA THR A 87 -9.68 12.19 -20.48
C THR A 87 -9.76 11.54 -21.87
N SER A 88 -10.37 10.35 -21.98
CA SER A 88 -10.56 9.71 -23.28
C SER A 88 -11.62 10.44 -24.11
N LYS A 89 -11.52 10.35 -25.44
CA LYS A 89 -12.57 10.85 -26.36
C LYS A 89 -13.92 10.17 -26.10
N THR A 90 -13.90 8.89 -25.73
CA THR A 90 -15.12 8.12 -25.40
C THR A 90 -15.81 8.69 -24.17
N ALA A 91 -15.07 8.98 -23.10
CA ALA A 91 -15.61 9.62 -21.90
C ALA A 91 -16.15 11.03 -22.19
N MET A 92 -15.42 11.82 -22.98
CA MET A 92 -15.90 13.16 -23.39
C MET A 92 -17.21 13.08 -24.18
N ASN A 93 -17.32 12.18 -25.16
CA ASN A 93 -18.54 12.01 -25.94
C ASN A 93 -19.71 11.58 -25.05
N ALA A 94 -19.49 10.64 -24.11
CA ALA A 94 -20.51 10.23 -23.15
C ALA A 94 -21.00 11.41 -22.27
N LEU A 95 -20.10 12.29 -21.85
CA LEU A 95 -20.48 13.52 -21.12
C LEU A 95 -21.29 14.51 -21.99
N CYS A 96 -21.01 14.59 -23.30
CA CYS A 96 -21.79 15.42 -24.23
C CYS A 96 -23.19 14.85 -24.54
N ASP A 97 -23.37 13.53 -24.42
CA ASP A 97 -24.65 12.87 -24.67
C ASP A 97 -25.52 12.71 -23.41
N LEU A 98 -24.94 12.80 -22.20
CA LEU A 98 -25.67 12.75 -20.91
C LEU A 98 -26.98 13.58 -20.90
N PRO A 99 -27.00 14.88 -21.29
CA PRO A 99 -28.23 15.70 -21.26
C PRO A 99 -29.36 15.22 -22.19
N LYS A 100 -29.11 14.24 -23.06
CA LYS A 100 -30.11 13.61 -23.94
C LYS A 100 -30.60 12.28 -23.39
N THR A 101 -29.76 11.59 -22.62
CA THR A 101 -30.01 10.24 -22.11
C THR A 101 -30.49 10.21 -20.66
N ASP A 102 -30.14 11.23 -19.87
CA ASP A 102 -30.50 11.41 -18.46
C ASP A 102 -30.61 12.93 -18.18
N PRO A 103 -31.77 13.56 -18.51
CA PRO A 103 -31.95 15.02 -18.55
C PRO A 103 -32.30 15.67 -17.19
#